data_AF-A0AAD8ABP7-F1
#
_entry.id   AF-A0AAD8ABP7-F1
#
_cell.length_a   1.000
_cell.length_b   1.000
_cell.length_c   1.000
_cell.angle_alpha   90.00
_cell.angle_beta   90.00
_cell.angle_gamma   90.00
#
_symmetry.space_group_name_H-M   'P 1'
#
loop_
_entity.id
_entity.type
_entity.pdbx_description
1 polymer ?
#
loop_
_entity_poly.entity_id
_entity_poly.type
_entity_poly.pdbx_seq_one_letter_code
_entity_poly.pdbx_strand_id
1 'polypeptide(L)'
;CDCHPIGASGKTCNQTTGQCPCKDGVTGVTCNRCAKGYQQSRSHIAPCIKIPKIANTQATAGSDEGGGGAGGGRGESLMTAFTFYYHKE
;
A
#
# COMPACT_ATOMS: atom_id res chain seq x y z
N CYS A 1 -2.54 -1.66 25.85
CA CYS A 1 -2.15 -2.29 24.58
C CYS A 1 -2.74 -1.45 23.46
N ASP A 2 -1.93 -0.96 22.52
CA ASP A 2 -2.42 -0.16 21.38
C ASP A 2 -2.46 -1.02 20.11
N CYS A 3 -3.28 -2.07 20.14
CA CYS A 3 -3.35 -3.04 19.04
C CYS A 3 -4.11 -2.45 17.85
N HIS A 4 -3.53 -2.55 16.65
CA HIS A 4 -4.11 -1.99 15.44
C HIS A 4 -5.46 -2.66 15.11
N PRO A 5 -6.55 -1.89 14.92
CA PRO A 5 -7.91 -2.44 14.87
C PRO A 5 -8.16 -3.36 13.68
N ILE A 6 -7.44 -3.16 12.57
CA ILE A 6 -7.58 -3.98 11.37
C ILE A 6 -6.56 -5.13 11.37
N GLY A 7 -5.37 -4.90 11.91
CA GLY A 7 -4.21 -5.79 11.80
C GLY A 7 -4.09 -6.78 12.95
N ALA A 8 -4.66 -6.47 14.11
CA ALA A 8 -4.75 -7.38 15.24
C ALA A 8 -6.06 -8.18 15.20
N SER A 9 -6.02 -9.40 15.70
CA SER A 9 -7.19 -10.26 15.90
C SER A 9 -7.93 -9.92 17.21
N GLY A 10 -7.33 -9.10 18.07
CA GLY A 10 -7.91 -8.70 19.34
C GLY A 10 -7.20 -7.49 19.96
N LYS A 11 -7.80 -6.96 21.03
CA LYS A 11 -7.29 -5.80 21.78
C LYS A 11 -6.39 -6.19 22.97
N THR A 12 -6.44 -7.45 23.37
CA THR A 12 -5.64 -7.99 24.47
C THR A 12 -4.24 -8.34 23.97
N CYS A 13 -3.21 -7.65 24.46
CA CYS A 13 -1.82 -8.00 24.20
C CYS A 13 -1.26 -8.92 25.29
N ASN A 14 -0.15 -9.58 24.96
CA ASN A 14 0.64 -10.32 25.93
C ASN A 14 1.13 -9.37 27.04
N GLN A 15 0.87 -9.70 28.30
CA GLN A 15 1.19 -8.84 29.43
C GLN A 15 2.70 -8.71 29.71
N THR A 16 3.50 -9.70 29.29
CA THR A 16 4.95 -9.72 29.48
C THR A 16 5.68 -9.01 28.35
N THR A 17 5.29 -9.28 27.10
CA THR A 17 6.01 -8.75 25.91
C THR A 17 5.35 -7.53 25.29
N GLY A 18 4.10 -7.23 25.64
CA GLY A 18 3.29 -6.20 24.98
C GLY A 18 2.83 -6.58 23.58
N GLN A 19 3.15 -7.78 23.08
CA GLN A 19 2.84 -8.22 21.73
C GLN A 19 1.34 -8.47 21.56
N CYS A 20 0.74 -7.79 20.58
CA CYS A 20 -0.63 -8.01 20.17
C CYS A 20 -0.76 -9.28 19.31
N PRO A 21 -1.91 -9.97 19.35
CA PRO A 21 -2.19 -11.11 18.48
C PRO A 21 -2.45 -10.61 17.06
N CYS A 22 -1.47 -10.75 16.17
CA CYS A 22 -1.57 -10.27 14.79
C CYS A 22 -2.31 -11.25 13.88
N LYS A 23 -3.01 -10.71 12.88
CA LYS A 23 -3.60 -11.49 11.79
C LYS A 23 -2.53 -12.02 10.83
N ASP A 24 -2.93 -12.93 9.96
CA ASP A 24 -2.05 -13.51 8.94
C ASP A 24 -1.38 -12.44 8.09
N GLY A 25 -0.06 -12.55 7.96
CA GLY A 25 0.72 -11.61 7.17
C GLY A 25 0.92 -10.23 7.79
N VAL A 26 0.46 -10.00 9.04
CA VAL A 26 0.67 -8.76 9.79
C VAL A 26 1.78 -8.98 10.82
N THR A 27 2.60 -7.96 11.09
CA THR A 27 3.70 -8.02 12.05
C THR A 27 3.84 -6.69 12.83
N GLY A 28 4.77 -6.67 13.79
CA GLY A 28 4.98 -5.60 14.75
C GLY A 28 4.28 -5.82 16.08
N VAL A 29 4.76 -5.14 17.13
CA VAL A 29 4.22 -5.25 18.50
C VAL A 29 2.72 -4.92 18.54
N THR A 30 2.31 -3.92 17.77
CA THR A 30 0.93 -3.44 17.66
C THR A 30 0.20 -3.94 16.42
N CYS A 31 0.80 -4.83 15.62
CA CYS A 31 0.22 -5.34 14.36
C CYS A 31 -0.10 -4.24 13.33
N ASN A 32 0.79 -3.26 13.19
CA ASN A 32 0.58 -2.06 12.38
C ASN A 32 1.20 -2.12 10.96
N ARG A 33 1.82 -3.23 10.57
CA ARG A 33 2.47 -3.37 9.25
C ARG A 33 2.37 -4.79 8.71
N CYS A 34 2.46 -4.96 7.39
CA CYS A 34 2.53 -6.29 6.79
C CYS A 34 3.93 -6.89 6.96
N ALA A 35 3.99 -8.22 7.10
CA ALA A 35 5.22 -8.99 7.09
C ALA A 35 5.88 -8.97 5.71
N LYS A 36 7.16 -9.30 5.65
CA LYS A 36 7.89 -9.38 4.38
C LYS A 36 7.23 -10.39 3.44
N GLY A 37 7.00 -9.98 2.19
CA GLY A 37 6.28 -10.79 1.20
C GLY A 37 4.76 -10.71 1.29
N TYR A 38 4.22 -9.79 2.09
CA TYR A 38 2.81 -9.43 2.13
C TYR A 38 2.62 -7.96 1.73
N GLN A 39 1.49 -7.65 1.12
CA GLN A 39 1.10 -6.29 0.74
C GLN A 39 -0.25 -5.91 1.35
N GLN A 40 -0.46 -4.61 1.52
CA GLN A 40 -1.71 -4.06 2.04
C GLN A 40 -2.84 -4.34 1.05
N SER A 41 -3.96 -4.85 1.54
CA SER A 41 -5.16 -5.09 0.77
C SER A 41 -6.25 -4.11 1.19
N ARG A 42 -7.30 -3.96 0.38
CA ARG A 42 -8.49 -3.16 0.72
C ARG A 42 -9.51 -3.92 1.58
N SER A 43 -9.19 -5.16 2.00
CA SER A 43 -10.08 -5.96 2.82
C SER A 43 -9.85 -5.71 4.31
N HIS A 44 -10.91 -5.32 5.01
CA HIS A 44 -10.93 -5.19 6.47
C HIS A 44 -10.75 -6.54 7.19
N ILE A 45 -11.06 -7.64 6.49
CA ILE A 45 -10.93 -9.02 7.02
C ILE A 45 -9.48 -9.46 6.93
N ALA A 46 -8.88 -9.33 5.74
CA ALA A 46 -7.51 -9.72 5.43
C ALA A 46 -6.69 -8.52 4.95
N PRO A 47 -6.17 -7.66 5.85
CA PRO A 47 -5.47 -6.43 5.47
C PRO A 47 -4.12 -6.68 4.80
N CYS A 48 -3.52 -7.86 4.97
CA CYS A 48 -2.25 -8.21 4.37
C CYS A 48 -2.41 -9.49 3.55
N ILE A 49 -2.17 -9.40 2.23
CA ILE A 49 -2.22 -10.56 1.32
C ILE A 49 -0.81 -10.95 0.87
N LYS A 50 -0.55 -12.25 0.72
CA LYS A 50 0.76 -12.74 0.30
C LYS A 50 0.99 -12.36 -1.17
N ILE A 51 2.15 -11.80 -1.46
CA ILE A 51 2.55 -11.47 -2.82
C ILE A 51 2.86 -12.79 -3.55
N PRO A 52 2.10 -13.17 -4.59
CA PRO A 52 2.46 -14.32 -5.39
C PRO A 52 3.78 -14.01 -6.08
N LYS A 53 4.78 -14.87 -5.88
CA LYS A 53 6.04 -14.82 -6.64
C LYS A 53 5.80 -15.36 -8.05
N ILE A 54 4.90 -14.75 -8.81
CA ILE A 54 4.91 -14.93 -10.25
C ILE A 54 6.15 -14.18 -10.74
N ALA A 55 7.17 -14.92 -11.14
CA ALA A 55 8.36 -14.38 -11.76
C ALA A 55 7.98 -13.83 -13.14
N ASN A 56 7.29 -12.70 -13.18
CA ASN A 56 7.32 -11.83 -14.34
C ASN A 56 7.14 -10.39 -13.91
N THR A 57 8.13 -9.60 -14.31
CA THR A 57 8.34 -8.17 -14.14
C THR A 57 7.05 -7.34 -14.16
N GLN A 58 6.98 -6.33 -13.27
CA GLN A 58 5.94 -5.28 -13.13
C GLN A 58 4.86 -5.49 -12.04
N ALA A 59 5.24 -5.19 -10.80
CA ALA A 59 4.36 -4.54 -9.82
C ALA A 59 5.25 -3.80 -8.80
N THR A 60 5.68 -2.59 -9.15
CA THR A 60 6.30 -1.64 -8.24
C THR A 60 5.27 -1.20 -7.19
N ALA A 61 5.27 -1.86 -6.05
CA ALA A 61 4.74 -1.33 -4.79
C ALA A 61 5.43 -2.05 -3.62
N GLY A 62 6.75 -2.01 -3.59
CA GLY A 62 7.55 -2.37 -2.42
C GLY A 62 8.46 -1.19 -2.14
N SER A 63 8.17 -0.47 -1.05
CA SER A 63 8.88 0.71 -0.58
C SER A 63 10.38 0.45 -0.44
N ASP A 64 11.14 0.83 -1.46
CA ASP A 64 12.53 1.24 -1.32
C ASP A 64 12.56 2.67 -0.77
N GLU A 65 13.07 2.83 0.45
CA GLU A 65 13.39 4.15 1.01
C GLU A 65 14.71 4.64 0.39
N GLY A 66 14.61 5.58 -0.55
CA GLY A 66 15.72 6.36 -1.09
C GLY A 66 15.18 7.57 -1.84
N GLY A 67 15.17 8.73 -1.17
CA GLY A 67 14.47 9.93 -1.61
C GLY A 67 15.09 10.69 -2.79
N GLY A 68 14.27 11.56 -3.38
CA GLY A 68 14.67 12.57 -4.37
C GLY A 68 13.52 12.86 -5.35
N GLY A 69 12.67 13.85 -5.03
CA GLY A 69 11.46 14.14 -5.80
C GLY A 69 11.69 14.85 -7.14
N ALA A 70 10.61 14.93 -7.93
CA ALA A 70 10.03 16.17 -8.47
C ALA A 70 9.00 15.87 -9.56
N GLY A 71 7.89 16.61 -9.54
CA GLY A 71 7.22 17.05 -10.76
C GLY A 71 6.07 16.19 -11.28
N GLY A 72 4.84 16.61 -10.97
CA GLY A 72 3.65 16.20 -11.71
C GLY A 72 3.52 16.88 -13.08
N GLY A 73 2.62 16.35 -13.90
CA GLY A 73 2.21 16.90 -15.20
C GLY A 73 1.28 15.90 -15.90
N ARG A 74 -0.01 15.91 -15.53
CA ARG A 74 -1.10 16.60 -16.25
C ARG A 74 -1.45 15.94 -17.58
N GLY A 75 -2.60 15.25 -17.56
CA GLY A 75 -3.34 14.96 -18.77
C GLY A 75 -3.84 16.27 -19.39
N GLU A 76 -3.35 16.58 -20.58
CA GLU A 76 -3.82 17.68 -21.41
C GLU A 76 -3.53 17.35 -22.88
N SER A 77 -4.36 16.48 -23.49
CA SER A 77 -4.22 16.11 -24.91
C SER A 77 -5.51 16.31 -25.71
N LEU A 78 -6.43 17.14 -25.23
CA LEU A 78 -7.68 17.45 -25.95
C LEU A 78 -7.82 18.94 -26.33
N MET A 79 -7.12 19.86 -25.67
CA MET A 79 -7.21 21.29 -25.99
C MET A 79 -6.38 21.69 -27.22
N THR A 80 -5.32 20.94 -27.54
CA THR A 80 -4.49 21.21 -28.74
C THR A 80 -5.27 20.90 -30.02
N ALA A 81 -6.09 19.85 -30.03
CA ALA A 81 -6.87 19.45 -31.21
C ALA A 81 -7.93 20.51 -31.60
N PHE A 82 -8.57 21.14 -30.62
CA PHE A 82 -9.57 22.20 -30.87
C PHE A 82 -8.94 23.48 -31.46
N THR A 83 -7.72 23.83 -31.04
CA THR A 83 -7.03 25.02 -31.56
C THR A 83 -6.61 24.84 -33.02
N PHE A 84 -6.19 23.64 -33.42
CA PHE A 84 -5.87 23.36 -34.84
C PHE A 84 -7.09 23.41 -35.75
N TYR A 85 -8.28 23.03 -35.26
CA TYR A 85 -9.50 23.07 -36.06
C TYR A 85 -9.93 24.52 -36.40
N TYR A 86 -9.78 25.45 -35.44
CA TYR A 86 -10.18 26.85 -35.64
C TYR A 86 -9.19 27.70 -36.44
N HIS A 87 -7.95 27.25 -36.67
CA HIS A 87 -6.96 28.00 -37.45
C HIS A 87 -6.89 27.59 -38.93
N LYS A 88 -7.80 26.71 -39.39
CA LYS A 88 -7.93 26.31 -40.80
C LYS A 88 -9.18 26.93 -41.43
N GLU A 89 -9.34 28.24 -41.24
CA GLU A 89 -10.29 29.11 -41.95
C GLU A 89 -9.52 30.24 -42.64
#